data_AF-A0A485PQ50-F1
#
_entry.id   AF-A0A485PQ50-F1
#
_cell.length_a   1.000
_cell.length_b   1.000
_cell.length_c   1.000
_cell.angle_alpha   90.00
_cell.angle_beta   90.00
_cell.angle_gamma   90.00
#
_symmetry.space_group_name_H-M   'P 1'
#
loop_
_entity.id
_entity.type
_entity.pdbx_description
1 polymer ?
#
loop_
_entity_poly.entity_id
_entity_poly.type
_entity_poly.pdbx_seq_one_letter_code
_entity_poly.pdbx_strand_id
1 'polypeptide(L)' 'DLSNELALVDVVEDKLKREMTNLQHGRLFLRTPKFVSGKDYNVTTNSKLVIFTERKPS' A
#
# COMPACT_ATOMS: atom_id res chain seq x y z
N ASP A 1 2.15 -0.32 -18.47
CA ASP A 1 3.04 -0.93 -17.47
C ASP A 1 2.56 -0.49 -16.09
N LEU A 2 1.89 -1.37 -15.36
CA LEU A 2 1.44 -1.08 -13.99
C LEU A 2 2.68 -1.19 -13.10
N SER A 3 2.95 -0.14 -12.32
CA SER A 3 4.13 0.00 -11.46
C SER A 3 4.60 -1.32 -10.82
N ASN A 4 5.89 -1.62 -10.93
CA ASN A 4 6.55 -2.72 -10.22
C ASN A 4 6.51 -2.55 -8.69
N GLU A 5 5.96 -1.45 -8.17
CA GLU A 5 5.90 -1.13 -6.76
C GLU A 5 4.51 -0.56 -6.36
N LEU A 6 3.98 -1.04 -5.24
CA LEU A 6 2.76 -0.54 -4.58
C LEU A 6 3.11 -0.09 -3.16
N ALA A 7 2.84 1.19 -2.86
CA ALA A 7 3.05 1.79 -1.55
C ALA A 7 1.72 2.02 -0.80
N LEU A 8 1.65 1.57 0.46
CA LEU A 8 0.54 1.85 1.37
C LEU A 8 0.96 2.81 2.49
N VAL A 9 0.16 3.85 2.72
CA VAL A 9 0.36 4.83 3.80
C VAL A 9 -0.90 4.96 4.64
N ASP A 10 -0.74 4.87 5.95
CA ASP A 10 -1.78 5.10 6.94
C ASP A 10 -1.10 5.46 8.28
N VAL A 11 -1.76 6.28 9.10
CA VAL A 11 -1.26 6.65 10.42
C VAL A 11 -1.39 5.51 11.44
N VAL A 12 -2.24 4.52 11.15
CA VAL A 12 -2.50 3.35 12.00
C VAL A 12 -1.65 2.16 11.53
N GLU A 13 -0.48 1.98 12.15
CA GLU A 13 0.50 0.95 11.75
C GLU A 13 -0.04 -0.48 11.80
N ASP A 14 -0.85 -0.83 12.80
CA ASP A 14 -1.47 -2.15 12.89
C ASP A 14 -2.40 -2.43 11.71
N LYS A 15 -3.09 -1.41 11.21
CA LYS A 15 -3.91 -1.52 10.00
C LYS A 15 -3.01 -1.73 8.79
N LEU A 16 -1.95 -0.94 8.62
CA LEU A 16 -0.98 -1.15 7.54
C LEU A 16 -0.42 -2.56 7.54
N LYS A 17 0.00 -3.08 8.70
CA LYS A 17 0.56 -4.41 8.82
C LYS A 17 -0.45 -5.48 8.42
N ARG A 18 -1.72 -5.36 8.85
CA ARG A 18 -2.79 -6.29 8.46
C ARG A 18 -3.05 -6.27 6.95
N GLU A 19 -3.20 -5.10 6.36
CA GLU A 19 -3.44 -4.96 4.91
C GLU A 19 -2.26 -5.47 4.09
N MET A 20 -1.03 -5.13 4.50
CA MET A 20 0.19 -5.58 3.86
C MET A 20 0.32 -7.10 3.88
N THR A 21 0.03 -7.72 5.04
CA THR A 21 0.02 -9.18 5.20
C THR A 21 -1.01 -9.81 4.27
N ASN A 22 -2.20 -9.22 4.17
CA ASN A 22 -3.25 -9.69 3.27
C ASN A 22 -2.83 -9.61 1.80
N LEU A 23 -2.22 -8.49 1.38
CA LEU A 23 -1.71 -8.32 0.01
C LEU A 23 -0.57 -9.29 -0.33
N GLN A 24 0.32 -9.57 0.62
CA GLN A 24 1.38 -10.55 0.44
C GLN A 24 0.83 -11.97 0.25
N HIS A 25 -0.20 -12.37 1.00
CA HIS A 25 -0.88 -13.65 0.78
C HIS A 25 -1.58 -13.71 -0.58
N GLY A 26 -2.15 -12.59 -1.05
CA GLY A 26 -2.76 -12.46 -2.37
C GLY A 26 -1.78 -12.28 -3.54
N ARG A 27 -0.46 -12.26 -3.29
CA ARG A 27 0.57 -11.91 -4.28
C ARG A 27 0.57 -12.79 -5.52
N LEU A 28 0.17 -14.07 -5.41
CA LEU A 28 0.10 -14.96 -6.58
C LEU A 28 -0.90 -14.46 -7.64
N PHE A 29 -1.93 -13.72 -7.22
CA PHE A 29 -2.99 -13.18 -8.09
C PHE A 29 -2.68 -11.78 -8.61
N LEU A 30 -1.76 -11.06 -7.95
CA LEU A 30 -1.35 -9.70 -8.29
C LEU A 30 -0.02 -9.80 -9.01
N ARG A 31 0.04 -9.59 -10.33
CA ARG A 31 1.25 -9.65 -11.19
C ARG A 31 2.51 -9.05 -10.53
N THR A 32 3.15 -9.88 -9.73
CA THR A 32 4.09 -9.65 -8.63
C THR A 32 4.66 -8.22 -8.43
N PRO A 33 3.90 -7.23 -7.94
CA PRO A 33 4.50 -5.96 -7.55
C PRO A 33 5.29 -6.11 -6.24
N LYS A 34 6.34 -5.32 -6.07
CA LYS A 34 6.97 -5.08 -4.78
C LYS A 34 5.99 -4.27 -3.93
N PHE A 35 5.75 -4.72 -2.70
CA PHE A 35 4.92 -3.97 -1.77
C PHE A 35 5.82 -3.22 -0.79
N VAL A 36 5.48 -1.97 -0.48
CA VAL A 36 6.08 -1.16 0.58
C VAL A 36 4.97 -0.51 1.40
N SER A 37 5.20 -0.32 2.69
CA SER A 37 4.24 0.34 3.57
C SER A 37 4.95 1.18 4.61
N GLY A 38 4.39 2.31 4.98
CA GLY A 38 4.94 3.16 6.03
C GLY A 38 3.97 4.26 6.46
N LYS A 39 4.18 4.79 7.65
CA LYS A 39 3.44 5.95 8.16
C LYS A 39 3.85 7.23 7.44
N ASP A 40 5.13 7.34 7.09
CA ASP A 40 5.68 8.51 6.43
C ASP A 40 5.38 8.50 4.93
N TYR A 41 4.89 9.63 4.42
CA TYR A 41 4.64 9.81 2.99
C TYR A 41 5.89 9.68 2.12
N ASN A 42 7.10 9.68 2.70
CA ASN A 42 8.34 9.43 1.96
C ASN A 42 8.32 8.10 1.20
N VAL A 43 7.55 7.10 1.66
CA VAL A 43 7.38 5.82 0.95
C VAL A 43 6.64 5.94 -0.38
N THR A 44 6.00 7.07 -0.68
CA THR A 44 5.30 7.32 -1.96
C THR A 44 6.15 8.10 -2.97
N THR A 45 7.42 8.38 -2.65
CA THR A 45 8.32 9.12 -3.55
C THR A 45 8.36 8.48 -4.93
N ASN A 46 8.29 9.30 -5.99
CA ASN A 46 8.25 8.86 -7.40
C ASN A 46 7.00 8.05 -7.83
N SER A 47 5.93 8.05 -7.03
CA SER A 47 4.66 7.44 -7.45
C SER A 47 4.11 8.12 -8.70
N LYS A 48 3.82 7.34 -9.74
CA LYS A 48 3.16 7.82 -10.98
C LYS A 48 1.68 8.14 -10.77
N LEU A 49 1.05 7.48 -9.80
CA LEU A 49 -0.34 7.65 -9.42
C LEU A 49 -0.45 7.50 -7.91
N VAL A 50 -1.19 8.41 -7.28
CA VAL A 50 -1.52 8.35 -5.85
C VAL A 50 -3.04 8.33 -5.73
N ILE A 51 -3.55 7.39 -4.94
CA ILE A 51 -4.98 7.24 -4.67
C ILE A 51 -5.21 7.58 -3.20
N PHE A 52 -6.04 8.59 -2.95
CA PHE A 52 -6.48 8.94 -1.60
C PHE A 52 -7.76 8.19 -1.27
N THR A 53 -7.77 7.52 -0.12
CA THR A 53 -8.96 6.88 0.41
C THR A 53 -9.14 7.34 1.85
N GLU A 54 -10.34 7.82 2.17
CA GLU A 54 -10.70 8.20 3.53
C GLU A 54 -11.76 7.24 4.02
N ARG A 55 -11.54 6.67 5.22
CA ARG A 55 -12.60 5.96 5.91
C ARG A 55 -13.34 6.97 6.76
N LYS A 56 -14.58 7.28 6.39
CA LYS A 56 -15.46 8.05 7.27
C LYS A 56 -15.70 7.22 8.55
N PRO A 57 -15.54 7.78 9.76
CA PRO A 57 -15.97 7.10 10.97
C PRO A 57 -17.46 6.78 10.83
N SER A 58 -17.83 5.52 11.13
CA SER A 58 -19.21 5.06 11.20
C SER A 58 -19.93 5.64 12.39
#